data_AF-A0A0F2RVB2-F1
#
_entry.id   AF-A0A0F2RVB2-F1
#
_cell.length_a   1.000
_cell.length_b   1.000
_cell.length_c   1.000
_cell.angle_alpha   90.00
_cell.angle_beta   90.00
_cell.angle_gamma   90.00
#
_symmetry.space_group_name_H-M   'P 1'
#
loop_
_entity.id
_entity.type
_entity.pdbx_description
1 polymer ?
#
loop_
_entity_poly.entity_id
_entity_poly.type
_entity_poly.pdbx_seq_one_letter_code
_entity_poly.pdbx_strand_id
1 'polypeptide(L)'
;MKLFLDVEGTLLVHARSGGDLLPRPADGLEQFLDWALAVADCFWLSGVDRTGGHEGILRAFRSTLGPIRYRELQPLLLTIRPTYWCRSKLEAIDLADKEPWFWIDDHHGEAELIILKALGLQGRAVNCPYNGLREVRATIEQNLLSVA
;
A
#
# COMPACT_ATOMS: atom_id res chain seq x y z
N MET A 1 -5.42 14.05 -3.75
CA MET A 1 -4.30 13.29 -3.14
C MET A 1 -4.36 11.87 -3.63
N LYS A 2 -3.20 11.25 -3.87
CA LYS A 2 -3.07 9.85 -4.30
C LYS A 2 -2.36 9.01 -3.24
N LEU A 3 -2.82 7.79 -3.02
CA LEU A 3 -2.14 6.80 -2.17
C LEU A 3 -1.80 5.56 -2.98
N PHE A 4 -0.52 5.21 -3.02
CA PHE A 4 -0.04 3.98 -3.63
C PHE A 4 0.21 2.95 -2.52
N LEU A 5 -0.49 1.84 -2.60
CA LEU A 5 -0.60 0.84 -1.55
C LEU A 5 0.13 -0.43 -1.97
N ASP A 6 1.22 -0.74 -1.30
CA ASP A 6 1.78 -2.09 -1.33
C ASP A 6 0.88 -3.08 -0.57
N VAL A 7 0.95 -4.37 -0.92
CA VAL A 7 0.13 -5.42 -0.31
C VAL A 7 0.96 -6.34 0.57
N GLU A 8 2.05 -6.90 0.06
CA GLU A 8 2.81 -7.96 0.73
C GLU A 8 3.79 -7.40 1.74
N GLY A 9 3.63 -7.76 3.02
CA GLY A 9 4.43 -7.17 4.10
C GLY A 9 3.84 -5.87 4.63
N THR A 10 3.04 -5.17 3.82
CA THR A 10 2.31 -3.94 4.19
C THR A 10 0.90 -4.23 4.73
N LEU A 11 -0.04 -4.59 3.85
CA LEU A 11 -1.45 -4.84 4.21
C LEU A 11 -1.72 -6.29 4.62
N LEU A 12 -0.96 -7.22 4.03
CA LEU A 12 -0.96 -8.65 4.33
C LEU A 12 0.42 -9.00 4.89
N VAL A 13 0.49 -9.16 6.21
CA VAL A 13 1.72 -9.42 6.96
C VAL A 13 1.89 -10.90 7.28
N HIS A 14 3.08 -11.30 7.71
CA HIS A 14 3.33 -12.66 8.19
C HIS A 14 3.50 -12.69 9.70
N ALA A 15 2.74 -13.52 10.39
CA ALA A 15 2.91 -13.75 11.82
C ALA A 15 3.48 -15.15 12.09
N ARG A 16 4.36 -15.24 13.09
CA ARG A 16 4.84 -16.53 13.58
C ARG A 16 3.75 -17.23 14.39
N SER A 17 3.39 -18.44 13.97
CA SER A 17 2.50 -19.32 14.72
C SER A 17 3.06 -20.73 14.68
N GLY A 18 3.41 -21.30 15.84
CA GLY A 18 3.90 -22.69 15.93
C GLY A 18 5.21 -22.99 15.20
N GLY A 19 6.00 -21.97 14.83
CA GLY A 19 7.23 -22.12 14.05
C GLY A 19 7.09 -21.76 12.57
N ASP A 20 5.85 -21.69 12.06
CA ASP A 20 5.55 -21.30 10.68
C ASP A 20 5.26 -19.81 10.58
N LEU A 21 5.54 -19.23 9.40
CA LEU A 21 5.10 -17.89 9.03
C LEU A 21 3.79 -18.02 8.26
N LEU A 22 2.69 -17.61 8.90
CA LEU A 22 1.37 -17.63 8.29
C LEU A 22 0.95 -16.22 7.86
N PRO A 23 0.39 -16.07 6.64
CA PRO A 23 -0.12 -14.79 6.21
C PRO A 23 -1.35 -14.41 7.04
N ARG A 24 -1.44 -13.14 7.40
CA ARG A 24 -2.60 -12.56 8.08
C ARG A 24 -2.78 -11.11 7.62
N PRO A 25 -3.98 -10.53 7.76
CA PRO A 25 -4.13 -9.10 7.54
C PRO A 25 -3.38 -8.32 8.62
N ALA A 26 -2.82 -7.17 8.25
CA ALA A 26 -2.27 -6.20 9.20
C ALA A 26 -3.36 -5.72 10.16
N ASP A 27 -2.96 -5.36 11.38
CA ASP A 27 -3.89 -4.83 12.37
C ASP A 27 -4.50 -3.50 11.88
N GLY A 28 -5.83 -3.40 11.92
CA GLY A 28 -6.55 -2.20 11.47
C GLY A 28 -6.73 -2.09 9.94
N LEU A 29 -6.50 -3.17 9.18
CA LEU A 29 -6.61 -3.19 7.71
C LEU A 29 -7.89 -2.51 7.18
N GLU A 30 -9.06 -2.93 7.65
CA GLU A 30 -10.34 -2.40 7.17
C GLU A 30 -10.49 -0.91 7.48
N GLN A 31 -10.19 -0.50 8.72
CA GLN A 31 -10.28 0.91 9.12
C GLN A 31 -9.30 1.79 8.34
N PHE A 32 -8.13 1.25 8.01
CA PHE A 32 -7.14 1.93 7.19
C PHE A 32 -7.63 2.10 5.75
N LEU A 33 -8.16 1.04 5.14
CA LEU A 33 -8.67 1.08 3.78
C LEU A 33 -9.89 2.00 3.63
N ASP A 34 -10.83 1.96 4.57
CA ASP A 34 -11.97 2.88 4.62
C ASP A 34 -11.50 4.34 4.70
N TRP A 35 -10.54 4.63 5.57
CA TRP A 35 -9.96 5.96 5.68
C TRP A 35 -9.26 6.38 4.38
N ALA A 36 -8.41 5.52 3.83
CA ALA A 36 -7.62 5.82 2.62
C ALA A 36 -8.54 6.18 1.44
N LEU A 37 -9.59 5.40 1.22
CA LEU A 37 -10.58 5.64 0.17
C LEU A 37 -11.46 6.87 0.42
N ALA A 38 -11.66 7.27 1.67
CA ALA A 38 -12.41 8.47 2.00
C ALA A 38 -11.61 9.76 1.71
N VAL A 39 -10.27 9.69 1.71
CA VAL A 39 -9.41 10.89 1.63
C VAL A 39 -8.55 10.97 0.37
N ALA A 40 -8.44 9.89 -0.41
CA ALA A 40 -7.55 9.82 -1.57
C ALA A 40 -8.03 8.90 -2.69
N ASP A 41 -7.57 9.20 -3.90
CA ASP A 41 -7.53 8.20 -4.97
C ASP A 41 -6.49 7.14 -4.61
N CYS A 42 -6.93 5.89 -4.44
CA CYS A 42 -6.07 4.79 -4.03
C CYS A 42 -5.66 3.94 -5.24
N PHE A 43 -4.40 3.51 -5.22
CA PHE A 43 -3.78 2.72 -6.28
C PHE A 43 -3.05 1.52 -5.68
N TRP A 44 -3.20 0.34 -6.28
CA TRP A 44 -2.38 -0.82 -5.93
C TRP A 44 -0.98 -0.65 -6.51
N LEU A 45 0.05 -0.86 -5.68
CA LEU A 45 1.45 -0.83 -6.08
C LEU A 45 2.20 -1.99 -5.42
N SER A 46 1.95 -3.20 -5.92
CA SER A 46 2.24 -4.46 -5.24
C SER A 46 3.01 -5.44 -6.12
N GLY A 47 3.74 -6.37 -5.51
CA GLY A 47 4.49 -7.44 -6.20
C GLY A 47 3.62 -8.60 -6.70
N VAL A 48 2.50 -8.89 -6.04
CA VAL A 48 1.59 -10.01 -6.36
C VAL A 48 0.76 -9.74 -7.60
N ASP A 49 0.59 -8.47 -7.99
CA ASP A 49 0.03 -8.08 -9.28
C ASP A 49 0.69 -6.81 -9.82
N ARG A 50 1.35 -6.96 -10.96
CA ARG A 50 2.11 -5.90 -11.66
C ARG A 50 1.48 -5.55 -13.00
N THR A 51 0.36 -6.18 -13.32
CA THR A 51 -0.21 -6.23 -14.68
C THR A 51 -1.17 -5.08 -14.97
N GLY A 52 -1.53 -4.28 -13.97
CA GLY A 52 -2.66 -3.36 -14.06
C GLY A 52 -4.02 -4.05 -13.89
N GLY A 53 -4.05 -5.28 -13.39
CA GLY A 53 -5.26 -6.01 -13.02
C GLY A 53 -5.46 -6.14 -11.51
N HIS A 54 -6.54 -6.82 -11.13
CA HIS A 54 -6.86 -7.11 -9.72
C HIS A 54 -6.64 -8.58 -9.34
N GLU A 55 -6.33 -9.46 -10.28
CA GLU A 55 -6.41 -10.90 -10.06
C GLU A 55 -5.44 -11.36 -8.97
N GLY A 56 -4.18 -10.90 -9.01
CA GLY A 56 -3.17 -11.24 -8.02
C GLY A 56 -3.52 -10.71 -6.63
N ILE A 57 -4.00 -9.46 -6.56
CA ILE A 57 -4.44 -8.79 -5.33
C ILE A 57 -5.59 -9.58 -4.69
N LEU A 58 -6.67 -9.81 -5.45
CA LEU A 58 -7.85 -10.52 -4.97
C LEU A 58 -7.51 -11.94 -4.51
N ARG A 59 -6.61 -12.63 -5.22
CA ARG A 59 -6.12 -13.96 -4.84
C ARG A 59 -5.34 -13.91 -3.53
N ALA A 60 -4.49 -12.91 -3.32
CA ALA A 60 -3.73 -12.74 -2.08
C ALA A 60 -4.69 -12.54 -0.89
N PHE A 61 -5.60 -11.56 -0.97
CA PHE A 61 -6.59 -11.33 0.08
C PHE A 61 -7.48 -12.54 0.35
N ARG A 62 -7.95 -13.25 -0.69
CA ARG A 62 -8.77 -14.46 -0.54
C ARG A 62 -8.01 -15.59 0.16
N SER A 63 -6.71 -15.70 -0.06
CA SER A 63 -5.88 -16.76 0.54
C SER A 63 -5.54 -16.45 2.01
N THR A 64 -5.55 -15.17 2.38
CA THR A 64 -5.24 -14.72 3.73
C THR A 64 -6.48 -14.57 4.62
N LEU A 65 -7.63 -14.22 4.03
CA LEU A 65 -8.88 -13.97 4.77
C LEU A 65 -9.80 -15.19 4.73
N GLY A 66 -10.57 -15.38 5.81
CA GLY A 66 -11.67 -16.34 5.81
C GLY A 66 -12.77 -15.97 4.78
N PRO A 67 -13.56 -16.93 4.26
CA PRO A 67 -14.49 -16.69 3.15
C PRO A 67 -15.51 -15.58 3.39
N ILE A 68 -16.01 -15.43 4.62
CA ILE A 68 -16.99 -14.40 5.00
C ILE A 68 -16.33 -13.02 4.94
N ARG A 69 -15.21 -12.85 5.67
CA ARG A 69 -14.45 -11.59 5.70
C ARG A 69 -13.96 -11.16 4.32
N TYR A 70 -13.52 -12.11 3.48
CA TYR A 70 -13.14 -11.81 2.10
C TYR A 70 -14.32 -11.28 1.29
N ARG A 71 -15.50 -11.91 1.38
CA ARG A 71 -16.70 -11.48 0.64
C ARG A 71 -17.13 -10.06 1.03
N GLU A 72 -17.01 -9.73 2.31
CA GLU A 72 -17.33 -8.38 2.83
C GLU A 72 -16.33 -7.33 2.34
N LEU A 73 -15.03 -7.66 2.32
CA LEU A 73 -13.98 -6.72 1.92
C LEU A 73 -13.81 -6.57 0.39
N GLN A 74 -14.14 -7.61 -0.38
CA GLN A 74 -13.90 -7.66 -1.82
C GLN A 74 -14.42 -6.44 -2.61
N PRO A 75 -15.64 -5.92 -2.37
CA PRO A 75 -16.12 -4.74 -3.08
C PRO A 75 -15.22 -3.52 -2.88
N LEU A 76 -14.66 -3.36 -1.68
CA LEU A 76 -13.73 -2.29 -1.36
C LEU A 76 -12.38 -2.47 -2.06
N LEU A 77 -11.86 -3.70 -2.14
CA LEU A 77 -10.61 -3.98 -2.86
C LEU A 77 -10.69 -3.63 -4.35
N LEU A 78 -11.89 -3.75 -4.94
CA LEU A 78 -12.17 -3.45 -6.34
C LEU A 78 -12.26 -1.95 -6.65
N THR A 79 -12.45 -1.08 -5.65
CA THR A 79 -12.47 0.38 -5.86
C THR A 79 -11.06 0.96 -6.03
N ILE A 80 -10.06 0.28 -5.48
CA ILE A 80 -8.65 0.69 -5.54
C ILE A 80 -8.12 0.38 -6.94
N ARG A 81 -7.54 1.39 -7.60
CA ARG A 81 -7.14 1.31 -9.01
C ARG A 81 -5.87 0.49 -9.15
N PRO A 82 -5.83 -0.53 -10.01
CA PRO A 82 -4.61 -1.29 -10.22
C PRO A 82 -3.60 -0.45 -11.03
N THR A 83 -2.30 -0.68 -10.81
CA THR A 83 -1.24 -0.05 -11.60
C THR A 83 -0.41 -1.08 -12.34
N TYR A 84 0.20 -0.64 -13.43
CA TYR A 84 1.15 -1.43 -14.21
C TYR A 84 2.57 -0.95 -13.94
N TRP A 85 3.49 -1.88 -13.71
CA TRP A 85 4.92 -1.59 -13.61
C TRP A 85 5.75 -2.84 -13.94
N CYS A 86 6.93 -2.65 -14.53
CA CYS A 86 7.72 -3.76 -15.08
C CYS A 86 9.05 -3.98 -14.37
N ARG A 87 9.73 -2.93 -13.91
CA ARG A 87 11.02 -3.08 -13.20
C ARG A 87 11.00 -2.44 -11.82
N SER A 88 10.51 -1.22 -11.72
CA SER A 88 10.40 -0.49 -10.46
C SER A 88 8.97 -0.04 -10.22
N LYS A 89 8.54 -0.05 -8.96
CA LYS A 89 7.26 0.50 -8.53
C LYS A 89 7.14 2.01 -8.86
N LEU A 90 8.27 2.73 -8.94
CA LEU A 90 8.28 4.13 -9.34
C LEU A 90 7.79 4.37 -10.78
N GLU A 91 7.80 3.36 -11.67
CA GLU A 91 7.26 3.48 -13.04
C GLU A 91 5.75 3.74 -13.06
N ALA A 92 5.04 3.32 -12.02
CA ALA A 92 3.61 3.51 -11.87
C ALA A 92 3.23 4.87 -11.25
N ILE A 93 4.20 5.63 -10.76
CA ILE A 93 3.98 6.90 -10.06
C ILE A 93 4.42 8.05 -10.97
N ASP A 94 3.52 8.99 -11.23
CA ASP A 94 3.91 10.27 -11.84
C ASP A 94 4.63 11.14 -10.80
N LEU A 95 5.98 11.06 -10.80
CA LEU A 95 6.82 11.79 -9.85
C LEU A 95 6.80 13.30 -10.07
N ALA A 96 6.36 13.77 -11.24
CA ALA A 96 6.26 15.19 -11.57
C ALA A 96 4.88 15.78 -11.23
N ASP A 97 3.97 14.95 -10.72
CA ASP A 97 2.63 15.38 -10.35
C ASP A 97 2.69 16.50 -9.28
N LYS A 98 1.84 17.52 -9.49
CA LYS A 98 1.70 18.64 -8.57
C LYS A 98 0.77 18.31 -7.42
N GLU A 99 -0.11 17.32 -7.58
CA GLU A 99 -0.94 16.84 -6.48
C GLU A 99 -0.11 16.03 -5.47
N PRO A 100 -0.40 16.13 -4.16
CA PRO A 100 0.22 15.28 -3.17
C PRO A 100 -0.04 13.80 -3.44
N TRP A 101 1.03 13.01 -3.40
CA TRP A 101 0.95 11.55 -3.39
C TRP A 101 1.81 10.96 -2.27
N PHE A 102 1.51 9.73 -1.85
CA PHE A 102 2.34 8.95 -0.94
C PHE A 102 2.38 7.50 -1.38
N TRP A 103 3.56 6.89 -1.26
CA TRP A 103 3.78 5.46 -1.49
C TRP A 103 4.04 4.75 -0.16
N ILE A 104 3.11 3.89 0.22
CA ILE A 104 3.13 3.12 1.45
C ILE A 104 3.68 1.73 1.13
N ASP A 105 4.77 1.37 1.78
CA ASP A 105 5.48 0.11 1.58
C ASP A 105 6.19 -0.28 2.88
N ASP A 106 6.28 -1.57 3.18
CA ASP A 106 7.10 -2.06 4.29
C ASP A 106 8.59 -2.08 3.94
N HIS A 107 8.91 -2.06 2.64
CA HIS A 107 10.28 -1.99 2.16
C HIS A 107 10.42 -1.26 0.81
N HIS A 108 10.91 -0.02 0.86
CA HIS A 108 11.38 0.69 -0.33
C HIS A 108 12.77 0.22 -0.74
N GLY A 109 12.97 -0.11 -2.03
CA GLY A 109 14.28 -0.51 -2.53
C GLY A 109 15.30 0.64 -2.50
N GLU A 110 16.58 0.30 -2.30
CA GLU A 110 17.66 1.31 -2.20
C GLU A 110 17.75 2.21 -3.44
N ALA A 111 17.66 1.63 -4.63
CA ALA A 111 17.70 2.38 -5.89
C ALA A 111 16.54 3.39 -5.99
N GLU A 112 15.35 3.03 -5.51
CA GLU A 112 14.16 3.87 -5.54
C GLU A 112 14.31 5.02 -4.55
N LEU A 113 14.82 4.74 -3.34
CA LEU A 113 15.13 5.76 -2.34
C LEU A 113 16.20 6.75 -2.83
N ILE A 114 17.22 6.29 -3.56
CA ILE A 114 18.22 7.17 -4.18
C ILE A 114 17.57 8.14 -5.16
N ILE A 115 16.69 7.64 -6.04
CA ILE A 115 15.96 8.46 -7.01
C ILE A 115 15.07 9.48 -6.29
N LEU A 116 14.27 9.04 -5.32
CA LEU A 116 13.38 9.93 -4.57
C LEU A 116 14.17 11.01 -3.83
N LYS A 117 15.29 10.67 -3.20
CA LYS A 117 16.16 11.62 -2.52
C LYS A 117 16.76 12.64 -3.49
N ALA A 118 17.23 12.21 -4.66
CA ALA A 118 17.79 13.10 -5.68
C ALA A 118 16.76 14.13 -6.19
N LEU A 119 15.48 13.78 -6.16
CA LEU A 119 14.37 14.65 -6.54
C LEU A 119 13.78 15.45 -5.35
N GLY A 120 14.28 15.27 -4.13
CA GLY A 120 13.71 15.89 -2.93
C GLY A 120 12.34 15.33 -2.52
N LEU A 121 12.00 14.12 -2.98
CA LEU A 121 10.71 13.45 -2.79
C LEU A 121 10.76 12.33 -1.74
N GLN A 122 11.84 12.20 -0.96
CA GLN A 122 11.96 11.12 0.03
C GLN A 122 10.84 11.09 1.08
N GLY A 123 10.23 12.24 1.40
CA GLY A 123 9.08 12.32 2.31
C GLY A 123 7.77 11.75 1.73
N ARG A 124 7.76 11.39 0.44
CA ARG A 124 6.62 10.75 -0.25
C ARG A 124 6.63 9.23 -0.08
N ALA A 125 7.78 8.63 0.21
CA ALA A 125 7.89 7.22 0.59
C ALA A 125 7.61 7.08 2.09
N VAL A 126 6.52 6.41 2.44
CA VAL A 126 6.07 6.20 3.81
C VAL A 126 6.30 4.74 4.17
N ASN A 127 7.27 4.51 5.06
CA ASN A 127 7.58 3.16 5.54
C ASN A 127 6.45 2.64 6.45
N CYS A 128 5.90 1.48 6.12
CA CYS A 128 4.93 0.76 6.94
C CYS A 128 5.62 -0.39 7.69
N PRO A 129 6.04 -0.21 8.95
CA PRO A 129 6.57 -1.33 9.71
C PRO A 129 5.50 -2.42 9.89
N TYR A 130 5.91 -3.61 10.34
CA TYR A 130 4.99 -4.70 10.66
C TYR A 130 3.83 -4.22 11.55
N ASN A 131 2.58 -4.39 11.09
CA ASN A 131 1.36 -3.88 11.73
C ASN A 131 1.29 -2.35 11.91
N GLY A 132 2.02 -1.58 11.11
CA GLY A 132 2.20 -0.14 11.28
C GLY A 132 1.13 0.75 10.64
N LEU A 133 -0.05 0.24 10.26
CA LEU A 133 -1.03 1.01 9.48
C LEU A 133 -1.56 2.24 10.23
N ARG A 134 -1.61 2.19 11.56
CA ARG A 134 -2.00 3.35 12.39
C ARG A 134 -0.95 4.45 12.31
N GLU A 135 0.32 4.09 12.39
CA GLU A 135 1.47 4.99 12.30
C GLU A 135 1.54 5.60 10.90
N VAL A 136 1.38 4.79 9.85
CA VAL A 136 1.31 5.24 8.45
C VAL A 136 0.25 6.32 8.27
N ARG A 137 -0.97 6.07 8.77
CA ARG A 137 -2.06 7.05 8.72
C ARG A 137 -1.66 8.36 9.40
N ALA A 138 -1.12 8.30 10.61
CA ALA A 138 -0.69 9.49 11.35
C ALA A 138 0.41 10.26 10.62
N THR A 139 1.37 9.56 10.01
CA THR A 139 2.43 10.16 9.20
C THR A 139 1.87 10.89 7.98
N ILE A 140 0.93 10.29 7.26
CA ILE A 140 0.30 10.92 6.09
C ILE A 140 -0.50 12.16 6.51
N GLU A 141 -1.30 12.07 7.57
CA GLU A 141 -2.06 13.20 8.11
C GLU A 141 -1.12 14.36 8.52
N GLN A 142 0.02 14.07 9.15
CA GLN A 142 1.03 15.08 9.48
C GLN A 142 1.70 15.69 8.24
N ASN A 143 2.05 14.87 7.25
CA ASN A 143 2.69 15.33 6.02
C ASN A 143 1.75 16.17 5.14
N LEU A 144 0.44 15.96 5.25
CA LEU A 144 -0.54 16.82 4.57
C LEU A 144 -0.62 18.21 5.22
N LEU A 145 -0.53 18.29 6.54
CA LEU A 145 -0.55 19.56 7.27
C LEU A 145 0.71 20.41 7.02
N SER A 146 1.84 19.80 6.66
CA SER A 146 3.10 20.51 6.41
C SER A 146 3.24 21.02 4.96
N VAL A 147 2.36 20.59 4.06
CA VAL A 147 2.35 20.97 2.63
C VAL A 147 1.24 22.00 2.32
N ALA A 148 0.32 22.24 3.26
CA ALA A 148 -0.74 23.26 3.19
C ALA A 148 -0.29 24.60 3.77
#